data_AF-A0A1D8K831-F1
#
_entry.id   AF-A0A1D8K831-F1
#
_cell.length_a   1.000
_cell.length_b   1.000
_cell.length_c   1.000
_cell.angle_alpha   90.00
_cell.angle_beta   90.00
_cell.angle_gamma   90.00
#
_symmetry.space_group_name_H-M   'P 1'
#
loop_
_entity.id
_entity.type
_entity.pdbx_description
1 polymer ?
#
loop_
_entity_poly.entity_id
_entity_poly.type
_entity_poly.pdbx_seq_one_letter_code
_entity_poly.pdbx_strand_id
1 'polypeptide(L)'
;MSDTANPDEVFSVSRLNAAARELLEGGFPLIWVEGEISNFSRPSSGHIYFTLKDGAAQVRAAMFRNRNLLLRFKPESGLQVLLRARVTLYEARGDYQLIVEHMEEAGEGALRRAFETLRLKLAAEGLFDVARKRTLPAYPACIGIVTSPTGAALRDVVSVLRRRFPAMSVLIYPVMVQGDQAAPGIVAALDQANRDARCDVILLTRGGGSLEDLWAFNEESVARAIGHSDIPVVSAVGHETDFTIADFAADVRAPTPSAAAELISPDRSDLLRHVQRDGMRMTRALNARLDQFRQEVNWLRIRLWQRHPLSRLQQLQQRLDELESRLQQTQRARHQRLAQRTEILHARLNAMAPNNRLPLLIMRLSQATRGLHSVTSRQIEKAQGRLQSIVRTLETVSPLATLGRGYAILFDEQGRVISRSEQAPVASTVKARLAHGRLYCQVLTSEPES
;
A
#
# COMPACT_ATOMS: atom_id res chain seq x y z
N MET A 1 91.51 15.66 21.74
CA MET A 1 92.91 16.00 21.41
C MET A 1 93.18 17.36 22.03
N SER A 2 93.85 17.35 23.17
CA SER A 2 94.27 18.52 23.93
C SER A 2 95.54 19.07 23.28
N ASP A 3 95.38 20.10 22.45
CA ASP A 3 96.50 20.92 22.00
C ASP A 3 96.78 21.92 23.14
N THR A 4 97.75 21.59 23.99
CA THR A 4 98.23 22.48 25.04
C THR A 4 98.90 23.67 24.36
N ALA A 5 98.22 24.81 24.38
CA ALA A 5 98.70 26.07 23.83
C ALA A 5 100.14 26.36 24.28
N ASN A 6 101.00 26.64 23.30
CA ASN A 6 102.38 27.04 23.52
C ASN A 6 102.39 28.39 24.26
N PRO A 7 102.99 28.50 25.47
CA PRO A 7 102.88 29.70 26.31
C PRO A 7 103.52 30.97 25.70
N ASP A 8 104.33 30.82 24.65
CA ASP A 8 104.99 31.93 23.93
C ASP A 8 104.29 32.32 22.61
N GLU A 9 103.14 31.73 22.27
CA GLU A 9 102.41 32.09 21.05
C GLU A 9 101.63 33.40 21.25
N VAL A 10 102.01 34.46 20.53
CA VAL A 10 101.34 35.76 20.60
C VAL A 10 100.05 35.72 19.78
N PHE A 11 98.91 35.65 20.47
CA PHE A 11 97.59 35.74 19.84
C PHE A 11 97.27 37.19 19.46
N SER A 12 96.80 37.41 18.23
CA SER A 12 96.09 38.65 17.90
C SER A 12 94.72 38.65 18.58
N VAL A 13 94.16 39.84 18.86
CA VAL A 13 92.84 39.97 19.49
C VAL A 13 91.75 39.21 18.71
N SER A 14 91.81 39.26 17.37
CA SER A 14 90.89 38.50 16.51
C SER A 14 91.07 36.98 16.64
N ARG A 15 92.32 36.50 16.73
CA ARG A 15 92.61 35.06 16.90
C ARG A 15 92.19 34.56 18.29
N LEU A 16 92.37 35.39 19.32
CA LEU A 16 91.92 35.09 20.69
C LEU A 16 90.39 34.95 20.76
N ASN A 17 89.64 35.90 20.19
CA ASN A 17 88.18 35.85 20.17
C ASN A 17 87.64 34.67 19.35
N ALA A 18 88.25 34.35 18.21
CA ALA A 18 87.87 33.19 17.40
C ALA A 18 88.07 31.87 18.17
N ALA A 19 89.23 31.70 18.81
CA ALA A 19 89.52 30.51 19.63
C ALA A 19 88.57 30.40 20.84
N ALA A 20 88.29 31.51 21.52
CA ALA A 20 87.34 31.54 22.64
C ALA A 20 85.92 31.16 22.20
N ARG A 21 85.48 31.63 21.03
CA ARG A 21 84.20 31.27 20.45
C ARG A 21 84.11 29.77 20.16
N GLU A 22 85.12 29.18 19.52
CA GLU A 22 85.14 27.74 19.22
C GLU A 22 85.09 26.88 20.49
N LEU A 23 85.82 27.27 21.53
CA LEU A 23 85.80 26.57 22.83
C LEU A 23 84.42 26.67 23.50
N LEU A 24 83.76 27.84 23.44
CA LEU A 24 82.43 28.03 24.02
C LEU A 24 81.35 27.27 23.24
N GLU A 25 81.36 27.35 21.91
CA GLU A 25 80.40 26.64 21.05
C GLU A 25 80.60 25.12 21.07
N GLY A 26 81.84 24.65 21.26
CA GLY A 26 82.15 23.22 21.41
C GLY A 26 81.90 22.67 22.81
N GLY A 27 82.08 23.50 23.86
CA GLY A 27 81.92 23.11 25.26
C GLY A 27 80.48 23.08 25.75
N PHE A 28 79.62 23.95 25.20
CA PHE A 28 78.22 24.02 25.58
C PHE A 28 77.31 23.61 24.41
N PRO A 29 76.60 22.47 24.50
CA PRO A 29 75.57 22.15 23.53
C PRO A 29 74.40 23.14 23.67
N LEU A 30 73.33 22.90 22.91
CA LEU A 30 72.11 23.68 23.04
C LEU A 30 71.50 23.49 24.44
N ILE A 31 71.50 24.54 25.26
CA ILE A 31 71.12 24.49 26.68
C ILE A 31 69.82 25.25 26.95
N TRP A 32 69.20 24.92 28.09
CA TRP A 32 68.10 25.68 28.66
C TRP A 32 68.61 26.62 29.75
N VAL A 33 68.15 27.87 29.73
CA VAL A 33 68.54 28.92 30.68
C VAL A 33 67.31 29.69 31.11
N GLU A 34 67.11 29.82 32.42
CA GLU A 34 66.02 30.60 33.00
C GLU A 34 66.54 31.96 33.48
N GLY A 35 65.75 33.01 33.33
CA GLY A 35 66.06 34.31 33.92
C GLY A 35 65.04 35.38 33.56
N GLU A 36 65.24 36.58 34.11
CA GLU A 36 64.39 37.73 33.85
C GLU A 36 64.95 38.54 32.67
N ILE A 37 64.07 38.94 31.73
CA ILE A 37 64.42 39.83 30.63
C ILE A 37 64.65 41.24 31.18
N SER A 38 65.80 41.83 30.87
CA SER A 38 66.13 43.23 31.13
C SER A 38 66.70 43.90 29.89
N ASN A 39 66.66 45.23 29.82
CA ASN A 39 67.23 46.01 28.70
C ASN A 39 66.75 45.54 27.31
N PHE A 40 65.44 45.26 27.19
CA PHE A 40 64.83 44.77 25.97
C PHE A 40 64.85 45.82 24.85
N SER A 41 65.29 45.43 23.66
CA SER A 41 65.35 46.27 22.46
C SER A 41 64.93 45.50 21.21
N ARG A 42 64.08 46.14 20.40
CA ARG A 42 63.58 45.59 19.13
C ARG A 42 63.74 46.63 18.00
N PRO A 43 64.88 46.63 17.29
CA PRO A 43 65.09 47.47 16.13
C PRO A 43 64.16 47.12 14.95
N SER A 44 64.09 48.01 13.95
CA SER A 44 63.26 47.82 12.74
C SER A 44 63.61 46.58 11.90
N SER A 45 64.78 45.97 12.12
CA SER A 45 65.20 44.71 11.49
C SER A 45 64.39 43.48 11.96
N GLY A 46 63.67 43.59 13.08
CA GLY A 46 62.84 42.52 13.63
C GLY A 46 63.59 41.51 14.51
N HIS A 47 64.89 41.72 14.72
CA HIS A 47 65.67 41.02 15.74
C HIS A 47 65.34 41.54 17.14
N ILE A 48 65.47 40.67 18.13
CA ILE A 48 65.29 41.03 19.54
C ILE A 48 66.64 40.89 20.24
N TYR A 49 67.01 41.92 21.00
CA TYR A 49 68.17 41.91 21.88
C TYR A 49 67.72 42.23 23.29
N PHE A 50 68.23 41.49 24.27
CA PHE A 50 67.94 41.71 25.67
C PHE A 50 69.07 41.16 26.54
N THR A 51 69.04 41.47 27.82
CA THR A 51 69.93 40.89 28.82
C THR A 51 69.11 39.95 29.69
N LEU A 52 69.50 38.69 29.76
CA LEU A 52 68.94 37.73 30.70
C LEU A 52 69.71 37.85 32.00
N LYS A 53 69.01 38.15 33.10
CA LYS A 53 69.62 38.25 34.44
C LYS A 53 68.99 37.21 35.38
N ASP A 54 69.80 36.74 36.32
CA ASP A 54 69.35 36.02 37.51
C ASP A 54 69.79 36.79 38.77
N GLY A 55 69.67 36.20 39.95
CA GLY A 55 70.03 36.86 41.21
C GLY A 55 71.54 37.14 41.39
N ALA A 56 72.42 36.55 40.59
CA ALA A 56 73.87 36.60 40.75
C ALA A 56 74.64 37.05 39.49
N ALA A 57 74.08 36.87 38.29
CA ALA A 57 74.74 37.05 37.02
C ALA A 57 73.81 37.60 35.94
N GLN A 58 74.39 38.09 34.85
CA GLN A 58 73.66 38.56 33.68
C GLN A 58 74.41 38.19 32.39
N VAL A 59 73.67 37.93 31.32
CA VAL A 59 74.20 37.59 30.00
C VAL A 59 73.38 38.24 28.89
N ARG A 60 74.04 38.71 27.84
CA ARG A 60 73.35 39.25 26.66
C ARG A 60 72.75 38.13 25.83
N ALA A 61 71.54 38.33 25.34
CA ALA A 61 70.83 37.39 24.49
C ALA A 61 70.31 38.07 23.22
N ALA A 62 70.36 37.33 22.12
CA ALA A 62 69.87 37.76 20.82
C ALA A 62 68.94 36.69 20.24
N MET A 63 67.80 37.11 19.69
CA MET A 63 66.86 36.24 18.99
C MET A 63 66.62 36.75 17.58
N PHE A 64 66.87 35.90 16.59
CA PHE A 64 66.71 36.27 15.19
C PHE A 64 65.24 36.35 14.78
N ARG A 65 64.92 37.20 13.79
CA ARG A 65 63.55 37.50 13.34
C ARG A 65 62.74 36.23 13.04
N ASN A 66 63.35 35.26 12.38
CA ASN A 66 62.68 34.01 11.98
C ASN A 66 62.20 33.19 13.19
N ARG A 67 62.88 33.30 14.34
CA ARG A 67 62.49 32.62 15.59
C ARG A 67 61.51 33.48 16.38
N ASN A 68 61.69 34.79 16.40
CA ASN A 68 60.76 35.74 17.01
C ASN A 68 59.33 35.61 16.42
N LEU A 69 59.19 35.39 15.11
CA LEU A 69 57.89 35.20 14.46
C LEU A 69 57.11 33.97 14.94
N LEU A 70 57.77 33.00 15.58
CA LEU A 70 57.14 31.77 16.10
C LEU A 70 56.67 31.92 17.55
N LEU A 71 57.00 33.03 18.21
CA LEU A 71 56.58 33.27 19.59
C LEU A 71 55.08 33.54 19.66
N ARG A 72 54.42 32.86 20.60
CA ARG A 72 52.99 33.02 20.88
C ARG A 72 52.69 34.16 21.86
N PHE A 73 53.73 34.75 22.43
CA PHE A 73 53.65 35.86 23.37
C PHE A 73 54.65 36.96 22.99
N LYS A 74 54.47 38.14 23.58
CA LYS A 74 55.31 39.30 23.32
C LYS A 74 56.30 39.47 24.48
N PRO A 75 57.60 39.22 24.28
CA PRO A 75 58.59 39.39 25.35
C PRO A 75 58.71 40.87 25.72
N GLU A 76 58.73 41.16 27.02
CA GLU A 76 58.87 42.49 27.59
C GLU A 76 59.88 42.48 28.74
N SER A 77 60.44 43.64 29.08
CA SER A 77 61.37 43.75 30.20
C SER A 77 60.64 43.49 31.51
N GLY A 78 61.24 42.73 32.42
CA GLY A 78 60.65 42.29 33.68
C GLY A 78 60.04 40.89 33.64
N LEU A 79 59.93 40.28 32.45
CA LEU A 79 59.30 38.98 32.28
C LEU A 79 60.30 37.84 32.55
N GLN A 80 59.89 36.86 33.35
CA GLN A 80 60.70 35.68 33.63
C GLN A 80 60.48 34.63 32.55
N VAL A 81 61.56 34.26 31.86
CA VAL A 81 61.53 33.40 30.67
C VAL A 81 62.45 32.20 30.81
N LEU A 82 62.04 31.11 30.17
CA LEU A 82 62.85 29.93 29.94
C LEU A 82 63.29 29.92 28.47
N LEU A 83 64.60 29.94 28.24
CA LEU A 83 65.21 30.05 26.92
C LEU A 83 65.95 28.78 26.55
N ARG A 84 65.77 28.30 25.33
CA ARG A 84 66.68 27.33 24.71
C ARG A 84 67.65 28.08 23.82
N ALA A 85 68.92 28.09 24.17
CA ALA A 85 69.91 28.95 23.53
C ALA A 85 71.26 28.25 23.31
N ARG A 86 71.99 28.72 22.29
CA ARG A 86 73.40 28.37 22.07
C ARG A 86 74.28 29.43 22.69
N VAL A 87 75.32 28.99 23.37
CA VAL A 87 76.36 29.85 23.92
C VAL A 87 77.33 30.22 22.81
N THR A 88 77.62 31.50 22.63
CA THR A 88 78.57 31.99 21.62
C THR A 88 79.25 33.28 22.09
N LEU A 89 80.20 33.78 21.30
CA LEU A 89 80.94 35.00 21.58
C LEU A 89 80.91 35.91 20.35
N TYR A 90 80.57 37.19 20.55
CA TYR A 90 80.49 38.17 19.48
C TYR A 90 81.89 38.70 19.14
N GLU A 91 82.53 38.11 18.13
CA GLU A 91 83.93 38.32 17.77
C GLU A 91 84.36 39.79 17.64
N ALA A 92 83.49 40.65 17.10
CA ALA A 92 83.79 42.06 16.86
C ALA A 92 83.95 42.89 18.16
N ARG A 93 83.34 42.45 19.27
CA ARG A 93 83.44 43.14 20.58
C ARG A 93 83.99 42.26 21.70
N GLY A 94 84.12 40.95 21.48
CA GLY A 94 84.52 40.00 22.52
C GLY A 94 83.42 39.68 23.53
N ASP A 95 82.18 40.08 23.28
CA ASP A 95 81.08 39.94 24.25
C ASP A 95 80.53 38.50 24.26
N TYR A 96 80.44 37.90 25.44
CA TYR A 96 79.72 36.63 25.67
C TYR A 96 78.21 36.81 25.48
N GLN A 97 77.58 35.94 24.68
CA GLN A 97 76.15 36.07 24.37
C GLN A 97 75.44 34.72 24.15
N LEU A 98 74.13 34.74 24.30
CA LEU A 98 73.22 33.63 24.01
C LEU A 98 72.47 33.89 22.69
N ILE A 99 72.52 32.94 21.76
CA ILE A 99 71.61 32.94 20.60
C ILE A 99 70.39 32.09 20.93
N VAL A 100 69.25 32.74 21.08
CA VAL A 100 67.99 32.11 21.49
C VAL A 100 67.32 31.44 20.29
N GLU A 101 67.07 30.13 20.41
CA GLU A 101 66.30 29.36 19.43
C GLU A 101 64.83 29.27 19.79
N HIS A 102 64.53 29.14 21.09
CA HIS A 102 63.17 29.02 21.62
C HIS A 102 63.05 29.77 22.95
N MET A 103 61.88 30.36 23.20
CA MET A 103 61.61 31.15 24.40
C MET A 103 60.17 30.88 24.84
N GLU A 104 60.00 30.60 26.14
CA GLU A 104 58.72 30.40 26.82
C GLU A 104 58.71 31.22 28.11
N GLU A 105 57.52 31.57 28.60
CA GLU A 105 57.41 32.19 29.92
C GLU A 105 57.66 31.12 31.00
N ALA A 106 58.48 31.44 32.01
CA ALA A 106 58.92 30.45 33.00
C ALA A 106 57.75 29.88 33.86
N GLY A 107 56.67 30.65 34.02
CA GLY A 107 55.46 30.24 34.76
C GLY A 107 54.71 29.07 34.10
N GLU A 108 54.50 29.10 32.79
CA GLU A 108 53.76 28.05 32.08
C GLU A 108 54.47 26.69 32.12
N GLY A 109 55.81 26.67 32.04
CA GLY A 109 56.60 25.44 32.07
C GLY A 109 56.61 24.74 33.43
N ALA A 110 56.51 25.49 34.54
CA ALA A 110 56.37 24.93 35.88
C ALA A 110 54.97 24.35 36.09
N LEU A 111 53.93 25.09 35.70
CA LEU A 111 52.53 24.65 35.79
C LEU A 111 52.29 23.40 34.93
N ARG A 112 52.84 23.35 33.72
CA ARG A 112 52.69 22.17 32.85
C ARG A 112 53.34 20.91 33.43
N ARG A 113 54.52 21.03 34.03
CA ARG A 113 55.19 19.92 34.74
C ARG A 113 54.38 19.48 35.97
N ALA A 114 53.85 20.42 36.74
CA ALA A 114 53.01 20.12 37.89
C ALA A 114 51.72 19.41 37.47
N PHE A 115 51.08 19.85 36.37
CA PHE A 115 49.91 19.22 35.79
C PHE A 115 50.19 17.77 35.37
N GLU A 116 51.26 17.53 34.61
CA GLU A 116 51.61 16.18 34.15
C GLU A 116 51.93 15.25 35.33
N THR A 117 52.66 15.75 36.32
CA THR A 117 53.01 14.99 37.53
C THR A 117 51.76 14.60 38.31
N LEU A 118 50.86 15.56 38.55
CA LEU A 118 49.63 15.30 39.29
C LEU A 118 48.66 14.41 38.51
N ARG A 119 48.55 14.59 37.19
CA ARG A 119 47.76 13.71 36.32
C ARG A 119 48.26 12.27 36.39
N LEU A 120 49.57 12.04 36.31
CA LEU A 120 50.14 10.71 36.42
C LEU A 120 49.91 10.09 37.81
N LYS A 121 50.08 10.87 38.88
CA LYS A 121 49.79 10.44 40.26
C LYS A 121 48.33 9.99 40.41
N LEU A 122 47.37 10.82 40.04
CA LEU A 122 45.94 10.52 40.18
C LEU A 122 45.46 9.40 39.24
N ALA A 123 46.06 9.28 38.06
CA ALA A 123 45.82 8.15 37.16
C ALA A 123 46.30 6.84 37.78
N ALA A 124 47.47 6.81 38.42
CA ALA A 124 48.00 5.63 39.10
C ALA A 124 47.15 5.20 40.30
N GLU A 125 46.47 6.16 40.96
CA GLU A 125 45.49 5.88 42.02
C GLU A 125 44.13 5.37 41.47
N GLY A 126 43.94 5.34 40.15
CA GLY A 126 42.68 4.90 39.51
C GLY A 126 41.55 5.92 39.60
N LEU A 127 41.83 7.20 39.90
CA LEU A 127 40.80 8.23 40.02
C LEU A 127 40.08 8.49 38.68
N PHE A 128 40.75 8.22 37.55
CA PHE A 128 40.21 8.44 36.21
C PHE A 128 39.60 7.19 35.56
N ASP A 129 39.50 6.09 36.31
CA ASP A 129 39.00 4.82 35.79
C ASP A 129 37.55 4.94 35.32
N VAL A 130 37.28 4.45 34.10
CA VAL A 130 35.93 4.47 33.50
C VAL A 130 34.92 3.72 34.37
N ALA A 131 35.36 2.70 35.12
CA ALA A 131 34.50 1.93 36.03
C ALA A 131 33.95 2.75 37.21
N ARG A 132 34.60 3.86 37.59
CA ARG A 132 34.11 4.77 38.63
C ARG A 132 33.14 5.83 38.10
N LYS A 133 33.14 6.06 36.78
CA LYS A 133 32.35 7.11 36.16
C LYS A 133 30.87 6.72 36.13
N ARG A 134 30.02 7.63 36.59
CA ARG A 134 28.56 7.47 36.59
C ARG A 134 27.97 7.85 35.24
N THR A 135 26.91 7.15 34.83
CA THR A 135 26.18 7.46 33.60
C THR A 135 25.26 8.66 33.80
N LEU A 136 25.18 9.54 32.80
CA LEU A 136 24.25 10.67 32.83
C LEU A 136 22.78 10.21 32.76
N PRO A 137 21.89 10.79 33.58
CA PRO A 137 20.45 10.56 33.46
C PRO A 137 19.94 10.99 32.07
N ALA A 138 19.05 10.21 31.47
CA ALA A 138 18.48 10.53 30.16
C ALA A 138 17.55 11.76 30.20
N TYR A 139 16.88 11.99 31.33
CA TYR A 139 15.94 13.10 31.53
C TYR A 139 16.17 13.76 32.90
N PRO A 140 17.25 14.53 33.06
CA PRO A 140 17.50 15.24 34.31
C PRO A 140 16.42 16.32 34.52
N ALA A 141 15.81 16.32 35.69
CA ALA A 141 14.81 17.29 36.10
C ALA A 141 15.48 18.57 36.63
N CYS A 142 16.64 18.43 37.27
CA CYS A 142 17.40 19.57 37.78
C CYS A 142 18.91 19.47 37.53
N ILE A 143 19.50 20.56 37.05
CA ILE A 143 20.94 20.74 36.89
C ILE A 143 21.49 21.71 37.95
N GLY A 144 22.57 21.32 38.62
CA GLY A 144 23.37 22.19 39.48
C GLY A 144 24.55 22.77 38.69
N ILE A 145 24.65 24.09 38.57
CA ILE A 145 25.75 24.75 37.84
C ILE A 145 26.71 25.37 38.85
N VAL A 146 27.94 24.88 38.88
CA VAL A 146 29.06 25.45 39.65
C VAL A 146 29.85 26.36 38.71
N THR A 147 29.68 27.67 38.86
CA THR A 147 30.34 28.68 38.02
C THR A 147 30.29 30.06 38.67
N SER A 148 30.93 31.06 38.05
CA SER A 148 30.86 32.43 38.54
C SER A 148 29.51 33.07 38.21
N PRO A 149 28.89 33.82 39.15
CA PRO A 149 27.54 34.37 38.98
C PRO A 149 27.45 35.42 37.87
N THR A 150 28.56 36.04 37.47
CA THR A 150 28.64 37.09 36.45
C THR A 150 29.25 36.63 35.11
N GLY A 151 29.67 35.36 35.02
CA GLY A 151 30.40 34.83 33.87
C GLY A 151 29.57 34.67 32.59
N ALA A 152 30.21 34.79 31.43
CA ALA A 152 29.59 34.51 30.13
C ALA A 152 29.14 33.05 30.00
N ALA A 153 29.93 32.11 30.56
CA ALA A 153 29.62 30.67 30.55
C ALA A 153 28.24 30.35 31.14
N LEU A 154 27.84 30.99 32.24
CA LEU A 154 26.52 30.80 32.85
C LEU A 154 25.40 31.24 31.89
N ARG A 155 25.56 32.40 31.23
CA ARG A 155 24.57 32.92 30.28
C ARG A 155 24.42 31.99 29.09
N ASP A 156 25.52 31.46 28.57
CA ASP A 156 25.54 30.55 27.44
C ASP A 156 24.81 29.23 27.78
N VAL A 157 25.14 28.62 28.93
CA VAL A 157 24.47 27.41 29.41
C VAL A 157 22.97 27.65 29.59
N VAL A 158 22.58 28.70 30.30
CA VAL A 158 21.16 28.99 30.56
C VAL A 158 20.40 29.29 29.26
N SER A 159 21.01 29.96 28.29
CA SER A 159 20.43 30.21 26.98
C SER A 159 20.14 28.91 26.23
N VAL A 160 21.11 27.99 26.19
CA VAL A 160 20.95 26.68 25.56
C VAL A 160 19.87 25.86 26.26
N LEU A 161 19.89 25.77 27.59
CA LEU A 161 18.89 25.02 28.36
C LEU A 161 17.48 25.56 28.14
N ARG A 162 17.28 26.89 28.16
CA ARG A 162 15.96 27.51 27.89
C ARG A 162 15.45 27.20 26.49
N ARG A 163 16.34 27.19 25.50
CA ARG A 163 15.98 26.87 24.10
C ARG A 163 15.65 25.38 23.94
N ARG A 164 16.48 24.50 24.49
CA ARG A 164 16.49 23.06 24.22
C ARG A 164 15.57 22.27 25.14
N PHE A 165 15.54 22.58 26.45
CA PHE A 165 14.67 21.91 27.42
C PHE A 165 14.27 22.84 28.60
N PRO A 166 13.32 23.77 28.39
CA PRO A 166 12.93 24.77 29.39
C PRO A 166 12.24 24.20 30.64
N ALA A 167 11.85 22.92 30.63
CA ALA A 167 11.25 22.25 31.78
C ALA A 167 12.27 21.88 32.87
N MET A 168 13.58 21.90 32.55
CA MET A 168 14.64 21.61 33.50
C MET A 168 14.84 22.77 34.47
N SER A 169 14.90 22.46 35.76
CA SER A 169 15.22 23.43 36.81
C SER A 169 16.73 23.65 36.89
N VAL A 170 17.15 24.90 37.03
CA VAL A 170 18.57 25.28 37.15
C VAL A 170 18.84 25.79 38.56
N LEU A 171 19.73 25.13 39.28
CA LEU A 171 20.28 25.58 40.55
C LEU A 171 21.70 26.11 40.32
N ILE A 172 22.02 27.28 40.83
CA ILE A 172 23.33 27.90 40.67
C ILE A 172 24.05 27.84 42.00
N TYR A 173 25.24 27.25 42.01
CA TYR A 173 26.17 27.26 43.12
C TYR A 173 27.29 28.26 42.77
N PRO A 174 27.19 29.52 43.24
CA PRO A 174 28.09 30.59 42.81
C PRO A 174 29.47 30.41 43.43
N VAL A 175 30.51 30.37 42.60
CA VAL A 175 31.90 30.19 43.04
C VAL A 175 32.82 31.10 42.22
N MET A 176 33.91 31.57 42.83
CA MET A 176 35.00 32.20 42.09
C MET A 176 35.70 31.14 41.25
N VAL A 177 35.72 31.29 39.92
CA VAL A 177 36.29 30.28 39.02
C VAL A 177 37.77 30.51 38.70
N GLN A 178 38.38 31.53 39.31
CA GLN A 178 39.78 31.94 39.11
C GLN A 178 40.36 32.53 40.41
N GLY A 179 41.69 32.44 40.54
CA GLY A 179 42.44 32.90 41.72
C GLY A 179 42.47 31.88 42.87
N ASP A 180 43.23 32.18 43.92
CA ASP A 180 43.58 31.23 45.00
C ASP A 180 42.38 30.70 45.80
N GLN A 181 41.27 31.45 45.82
CA GLN A 181 40.03 31.04 46.51
C GLN A 181 39.12 30.16 45.64
N ALA A 182 39.48 29.92 44.39
CA ALA A 182 38.63 29.20 43.46
C ALA A 182 38.51 27.71 43.79
N ALA A 183 39.63 27.02 44.00
CA ALA A 183 39.60 25.58 44.28
C ALA A 183 38.88 25.24 45.59
N PRO A 184 39.14 25.91 46.75
CA PRO A 184 38.37 25.68 47.97
C PRO A 184 36.87 25.97 47.78
N GLY A 185 36.53 27.01 47.02
CA GLY A 185 35.15 27.35 46.69
C GLY A 185 34.46 26.29 45.82
N ILE A 186 35.17 25.72 44.84
CA ILE A 186 34.63 24.67 43.95
C ILE A 186 34.34 23.42 44.77
N VAL A 187 35.28 23.00 45.64
CA VAL A 187 35.10 21.86 46.54
C VAL A 187 33.87 22.06 47.43
N ALA A 188 33.77 23.22 48.09
CA ALA A 188 32.64 23.52 48.97
C ALA A 188 31.29 23.52 48.22
N ALA A 189 31.26 23.99 46.97
CA ALA A 189 30.06 23.98 46.14
C ALA A 189 29.67 22.57 45.67
N LEU A 190 30.65 21.72 45.32
CA LEU A 190 30.40 20.31 45.01
C LEU A 190 29.86 19.56 46.24
N ASP A 191 30.45 19.79 47.41
CA ASP A 191 29.99 19.20 48.66
C ASP A 191 28.59 19.71 49.04
N GLN A 192 28.31 20.99 48.80
CA GLN A 192 26.99 21.55 49.04
C GLN A 192 25.95 20.94 48.10
N ALA A 193 26.25 20.81 46.81
CA ALA A 193 25.35 20.22 45.83
C ALA A 193 25.01 18.76 46.15
N ASN A 194 26.00 17.98 46.58
CA ASN A 194 25.79 16.60 47.03
C ASN A 194 24.98 16.53 48.32
N ARG A 195 25.22 17.42 49.29
CA ARG A 195 24.43 17.49 50.53
C ARG A 195 22.98 17.91 50.29
N ASP A 196 22.74 18.84 49.38
CA ASP A 196 21.40 19.29 49.04
C ASP A 196 20.61 18.19 48.31
N ALA A 197 21.30 17.37 47.49
CA ALA A 197 20.71 16.27 46.72
C ALA A 197 19.49 16.69 45.88
N ARG A 198 19.48 17.94 45.40
CA ARG A 198 18.37 18.56 44.64
C ARG A 198 18.54 18.50 43.13
N CYS A 199 19.76 18.23 42.66
CA CYS A 199 20.13 18.16 41.25
C CYS A 199 20.49 16.73 40.85
N ASP A 200 20.13 16.36 39.64
CA ASP A 200 20.39 15.03 39.07
C ASP A 200 21.77 14.98 38.38
N VAL A 201 22.32 16.14 38.05
CA VAL A 201 23.61 16.32 37.39
C VAL A 201 24.22 17.66 37.82
N ILE A 202 25.54 17.66 38.03
CA ILE A 202 26.31 18.87 38.32
C ILE A 202 27.12 19.24 37.08
N LEU A 203 27.09 20.51 36.68
CA LEU A 203 27.94 21.08 35.64
C LEU A 203 28.96 22.01 36.28
N LEU A 204 30.22 21.62 36.24
CA LEU A 204 31.35 22.47 36.58
C LEU A 204 31.82 23.18 35.31
N THR A 205 31.70 24.51 35.25
CA THR A 205 31.96 25.22 34.01
C THR A 205 32.62 26.58 34.16
N ARG A 206 33.49 26.88 33.20
CA ARG A 206 34.13 28.17 32.99
C ARG A 206 34.37 28.38 31.50
N GLY A 207 34.36 29.63 31.04
CA GLY A 207 34.84 29.97 29.70
C GLY A 207 36.37 29.77 29.53
N GLY A 208 36.90 30.20 28.39
CA GLY A 208 38.35 30.19 28.16
C GLY A 208 39.15 31.10 29.10
N GLY A 209 40.45 30.86 29.16
CA GLY A 209 41.42 31.63 29.96
C GLY A 209 42.84 31.14 29.69
N SER A 210 43.84 31.81 30.27
CA SER A 210 45.22 31.30 30.29
C SER A 210 45.32 30.00 31.11
N LEU A 211 46.48 29.32 31.06
CA LEU A 211 46.70 28.13 31.90
C LEU A 211 46.63 28.47 33.40
N GLU A 212 47.12 29.66 33.79
CA GLU A 212 47.08 30.18 35.15
C GLU A 212 45.65 30.41 35.62
N ASP A 213 44.84 30.98 34.73
CA ASP A 213 43.42 31.16 34.93
C ASP A 213 42.75 29.82 35.26
N LEU A 214 42.95 28.80 34.42
CA LEU A 214 42.32 27.49 34.57
C LEU A 214 42.94 26.63 35.68
N TRP A 215 43.96 27.11 36.39
CA TRP A 215 44.75 26.30 37.31
C TRP A 215 43.94 25.74 38.50
N ALA A 216 42.92 26.47 38.96
CA ALA A 216 42.03 26.01 40.02
C ALA A 216 41.34 24.66 39.71
N PHE A 217 41.14 24.33 38.43
CA PHE A 217 40.57 23.06 37.98
C PHE A 217 41.61 21.93 37.86
N ASN A 218 42.89 22.27 38.04
CA ASN A 218 44.01 21.33 38.08
C ASN A 218 44.42 20.97 39.51
N GLU A 219 43.75 21.49 40.55
CA GLU A 219 44.07 21.13 41.92
C GLU A 219 43.62 19.72 42.28
N GLU A 220 44.43 19.04 43.08
CA GLU A 220 44.15 17.70 43.59
C GLU A 220 42.84 17.65 44.41
N SER A 221 42.58 18.70 45.18
CA SER A 221 41.38 18.86 46.01
C SER A 221 40.09 18.80 45.17
N VAL A 222 40.06 19.54 44.06
CA VAL A 222 38.92 19.58 43.12
C VAL A 222 38.75 18.23 42.42
N ALA A 223 39.83 17.63 41.93
CA ALA A 223 39.77 16.32 41.28
C ALA A 223 39.19 15.23 42.21
N ARG A 224 39.62 15.23 43.48
CA ARG A 224 39.09 14.31 44.48
C ARG A 224 37.64 14.62 44.83
N ALA A 225 37.25 15.89 44.96
CA ALA A 225 35.85 16.26 45.21
C ALA A 225 34.92 15.78 44.10
N ILE A 226 35.34 15.92 42.83
CA ILE A 226 34.60 15.40 41.68
C ILE A 226 34.47 13.88 41.76
N GLY A 227 35.58 13.17 41.99
CA GLY A 227 35.57 11.70 42.08
C GLY A 227 34.79 11.12 43.27
N HIS A 228 34.55 11.90 44.33
CA HIS A 228 33.74 11.51 45.49
C HIS A 228 32.30 12.04 45.43
N SER A 229 31.94 12.87 44.45
CA SER A 229 30.57 13.33 44.26
C SER A 229 29.63 12.12 44.14
N ASP A 230 28.40 12.18 44.64
CA ASP A 230 27.36 11.14 44.44
C ASP A 230 26.51 11.41 43.20
N ILE A 231 26.39 12.69 42.86
CA ILE A 231 25.70 13.18 41.67
C ILE A 231 26.71 13.20 40.51
N PRO A 232 26.32 12.76 39.28
CA PRO A 232 27.23 12.77 38.14
C PRO A 232 27.68 14.19 37.79
N VAL A 233 28.97 14.36 37.55
CA VAL A 233 29.62 15.63 37.27
C VAL A 233 30.05 15.71 35.81
N VAL A 234 29.60 16.77 35.14
CA VAL A 234 30.06 17.16 33.80
C VAL A 234 31.04 18.32 33.94
N SER A 235 32.24 18.16 33.38
CA SER A 235 33.22 19.25 33.30
C SER A 235 33.16 19.92 31.93
N ALA A 236 33.14 21.25 31.94
CA ALA A 236 33.13 22.08 30.75
C ALA A 236 33.97 23.34 30.97
N VAL A 237 35.28 23.15 31.06
CA VAL A 237 36.27 24.17 31.40
C VAL A 237 37.17 24.43 30.19
N GLY A 238 37.19 25.68 29.71
CA GLY A 238 38.04 26.07 28.58
C GLY A 238 37.43 25.77 27.20
N HIS A 239 38.29 25.48 26.22
CA HIS A 239 37.92 25.10 24.85
C HIS A 239 38.36 23.66 24.51
N GLU A 240 38.14 23.22 23.26
CA GLU A 240 38.43 21.86 22.80
C GLU A 240 39.86 21.38 23.12
N THR A 241 40.85 22.25 23.04
CA THR A 241 42.28 21.95 23.28
C THR A 241 42.71 22.00 24.74
N ASP A 242 41.90 22.59 25.61
CA ASP A 242 42.25 22.81 27.00
C ASP A 242 41.78 21.58 27.80
N PHE A 243 42.73 20.85 28.37
CA PHE A 243 42.44 19.69 29.22
C PHE A 243 42.87 20.01 30.64
N THR A 244 41.92 19.91 31.56
CA THR A 244 42.16 20.08 32.99
C THR A 244 42.06 18.74 33.73
N ILE A 245 42.62 18.66 34.93
CA ILE A 245 42.52 17.46 35.77
C ILE A 245 41.06 17.20 36.16
N ALA A 246 40.28 18.25 36.40
CA ALA A 246 38.83 18.16 36.57
C ALA A 246 38.13 17.44 35.41
N ASP A 247 38.55 17.67 34.15
CA ASP A 247 37.97 16.97 32.99
C ASP A 247 38.25 15.46 33.00
N PHE A 248 39.41 15.05 33.50
CA PHE A 248 39.75 13.64 33.62
C PHE A 248 38.99 12.96 34.76
N ALA A 249 38.82 13.67 35.88
CA ALA A 249 38.09 13.22 37.06
C ALA A 249 36.57 13.17 36.84
N ALA A 250 36.02 14.07 36.02
CA ALA A 250 34.59 14.14 35.75
C ALA A 250 34.07 12.89 35.04
N ASP A 251 32.78 12.61 35.24
CA ASP A 251 32.09 11.49 34.61
C ASP A 251 32.03 11.70 33.09
N VAL A 252 31.74 12.94 32.68
CA VAL A 252 31.73 13.33 31.27
C VAL A 252 32.41 14.68 31.07
N ARG A 253 33.24 14.77 30.04
CA ARG A 253 33.84 16.03 29.57
C ARG A 253 33.01 16.59 28.42
N ALA A 254 32.75 17.89 28.46
CA ALA A 254 32.24 18.67 27.35
C ALA A 254 33.27 19.75 26.95
N PRO A 255 33.46 20.02 25.64
CA PRO A 255 34.50 20.94 25.17
C PRO A 255 34.22 22.42 25.45
N THR A 256 32.95 22.78 25.67
CA THR A 256 32.53 24.16 25.95
C THR A 256 31.31 24.17 26.88
N PRO A 257 31.04 25.27 27.59
CA PRO A 257 29.84 25.41 28.42
C PRO A 257 28.54 25.13 27.63
N SER A 258 28.43 25.66 26.42
CA SER A 258 27.27 25.43 25.54
C SER A 258 27.12 23.97 25.13
N ALA A 259 28.21 23.29 24.76
CA ALA A 259 28.18 21.88 24.41
C ALA A 259 27.78 21.01 25.61
N ALA A 260 28.21 21.39 26.82
CA ALA A 260 27.79 20.70 28.04
C ALA A 260 26.29 20.82 28.27
N ALA A 261 25.72 22.01 28.06
CA ALA A 261 24.28 22.21 28.13
C ALA A 261 23.52 21.37 27.10
N GLU A 262 24.04 21.23 25.87
CA GLU A 262 23.43 20.38 24.83
C GLU A 262 23.50 18.89 25.16
N LEU A 263 24.62 18.45 25.75
CA LEU A 263 24.83 17.08 26.20
C LEU A 263 23.87 16.70 27.34
N ILE A 264 23.71 17.60 28.32
CA ILE A 264 22.87 17.36 29.51
C ILE A 264 21.38 17.48 29.17
N SER A 265 21.00 18.35 28.22
CA SER A 265 19.59 18.61 27.93
C SER A 265 19.01 17.77 26.78
N PRO A 266 17.89 17.08 27.02
CA PRO A 266 17.11 16.43 25.97
C PRO A 266 16.65 17.44 24.91
N ASP A 267 16.56 17.00 23.65
CA ASP A 267 15.98 17.86 22.60
C ASP A 267 14.45 17.89 22.71
N ARG A 268 13.88 19.07 23.02
CA ARG A 268 12.42 19.30 23.06
C ARG A 268 11.73 18.88 21.76
N SER A 269 12.33 19.11 20.61
CA SER A 269 11.75 18.78 19.31
C SER A 269 11.64 17.27 19.14
N ASP A 270 12.63 16.51 19.60
CA ASP A 270 12.58 15.05 19.60
C ASP A 270 11.51 14.51 20.56
N LEU A 271 11.40 15.08 21.76
CA LEU A 271 10.37 14.71 22.72
C LEU A 271 8.95 14.98 22.16
N LEU A 272 8.74 16.16 21.57
CA LEU A 272 7.46 16.50 20.94
C LEU A 272 7.14 15.56 19.77
N ARG A 273 8.14 15.23 18.95
CA ARG A 273 7.98 14.24 17.87
C ARG A 273 7.58 12.87 18.42
N HIS A 274 8.18 12.42 19.52
CA HIS A 274 7.80 11.15 20.15
C HIS A 274 6.35 11.16 20.64
N VAL A 275 5.94 12.19 21.39
CA VAL A 275 4.56 12.34 21.87
C VAL A 275 3.56 12.37 20.71
N GLN A 276 3.87 13.08 19.62
CA GLN A 276 3.03 13.12 18.43
C GLN A 276 2.91 11.75 17.76
N ARG A 277 4.01 11.00 17.62
CA ARG A 277 3.99 9.64 17.06
C ARG A 277 3.15 8.69 17.92
N ASP A 278 3.31 8.75 19.24
CA ASP A 278 2.53 7.94 20.17
C ASP A 278 1.05 8.30 20.12
N GLY A 279 0.71 9.58 20.02
CA GLY A 279 -0.67 10.05 19.79
C GLY A 279 -1.27 9.51 18.49
N MET A 280 -0.53 9.57 17.38
CA MET A 280 -0.98 8.98 16.11
C MET A 280 -1.17 7.46 16.20
N ARG A 281 -0.27 6.76 16.90
CA ARG A 281 -0.38 5.31 17.12
C ARG A 281 -1.63 4.97 17.94
N MET A 282 -1.88 5.71 19.02
CA MET A 282 -3.07 5.55 19.86
C MET A 282 -4.36 5.76 19.06
N THR A 283 -4.45 6.84 18.28
CA THR A 283 -5.64 7.13 17.45
C THR A 283 -5.91 6.03 16.43
N ARG A 284 -4.86 5.50 15.77
CA ARG A 284 -5.01 4.37 14.84
C ARG A 284 -5.51 3.10 15.54
N ALA A 285 -4.97 2.79 16.72
CA ALA A 285 -5.39 1.63 17.50
C ALA A 285 -6.86 1.75 17.95
N LEU A 286 -7.28 2.93 18.41
CA LEU A 286 -8.66 3.21 18.77
C LEU A 286 -9.61 3.07 17.58
N ASN A 287 -9.26 3.64 16.42
CA ASN A 287 -10.08 3.51 15.21
C ASN A 287 -10.21 2.07 14.75
N ALA A 288 -9.11 1.31 14.74
CA ALA A 288 -9.14 -0.12 14.40
C ALA A 288 -10.06 -0.90 15.35
N ARG A 289 -10.03 -0.59 16.65
CA ARG A 289 -10.91 -1.23 17.63
C ARG A 289 -12.38 -0.86 17.44
N LEU A 290 -12.68 0.40 17.14
CA LEU A 290 -14.03 0.85 16.82
C LEU A 290 -14.57 0.18 15.54
N ASP A 291 -13.75 0.05 14.51
CA ASP A 291 -14.14 -0.62 13.27
C ASP A 291 -14.40 -2.12 13.49
N GLN A 292 -13.61 -2.78 14.34
CA GLN A 292 -13.88 -4.15 14.76
C GLN A 292 -15.25 -4.27 15.45
N PHE A 293 -15.57 -3.39 16.41
CA PHE A 293 -16.88 -3.40 17.06
C PHE A 293 -18.03 -3.11 16.09
N ARG A 294 -17.85 -2.18 15.13
CA ARG A 294 -18.83 -1.91 14.07
C ARG A 294 -19.10 -3.15 13.22
N GLN A 295 -18.06 -3.88 12.83
CA GLN A 295 -18.19 -5.13 12.08
C GLN A 295 -18.93 -6.20 12.89
N GLU A 296 -18.60 -6.35 14.17
CA GLU A 296 -19.24 -7.31 15.06
C GLU A 296 -20.75 -7.00 15.23
N VAL A 297 -21.10 -5.74 15.49
CA VAL A 297 -22.50 -5.30 15.58
C VAL A 297 -23.23 -5.55 14.26
N ASN A 298 -22.62 -5.22 13.12
CA ASN A 298 -23.26 -5.45 11.83
C ASN A 298 -23.47 -6.95 11.57
N TRP A 299 -22.50 -7.79 11.91
CA TRP A 299 -22.62 -9.24 11.77
C TRP A 299 -23.69 -9.84 12.70
N LEU A 300 -23.74 -9.40 13.96
CA LEU A 300 -24.81 -9.79 14.89
C LEU A 300 -26.18 -9.35 14.37
N ARG A 301 -26.30 -8.13 13.82
CA ARG A 301 -27.52 -7.63 13.21
C ARG A 301 -27.97 -8.49 12.02
N ILE A 302 -27.04 -8.87 11.14
CA ILE A 302 -27.33 -9.77 10.00
C ILE A 302 -27.78 -11.15 10.50
N ARG A 303 -27.11 -11.74 11.51
CA ARG A 303 -27.53 -13.02 12.09
C ARG A 303 -28.92 -12.95 12.70
N LEU A 304 -29.23 -11.84 13.37
CA LEU A 304 -30.54 -11.61 13.98
C LEU A 304 -31.63 -11.47 12.89
N TRP A 305 -31.32 -10.78 11.78
CA TRP A 305 -32.18 -10.70 10.60
C TRP A 305 -32.39 -12.05 9.90
N GLN A 306 -31.34 -12.84 9.69
CA GLN A 306 -31.45 -14.16 9.05
C GLN A 306 -32.24 -15.17 9.88
N ARG A 307 -32.25 -15.02 11.21
CA ARG A 307 -33.05 -15.84 12.13
C ARG A 307 -34.45 -15.26 12.40
N HIS A 308 -34.83 -14.17 11.73
CA HIS A 308 -36.08 -13.50 12.00
C HIS A 308 -37.28 -14.41 11.61
N PRO A 309 -38.10 -14.88 12.57
CA PRO A 309 -39.19 -15.82 12.30
C PRO A 309 -40.20 -15.27 11.30
N LEU A 310 -40.35 -13.95 11.24
CA LEU A 310 -41.30 -13.27 10.37
C LEU A 310 -41.00 -13.51 8.88
N SER A 311 -39.73 -13.54 8.46
CA SER A 311 -39.40 -13.80 7.05
C SER A 311 -39.71 -15.23 6.65
N ARG A 312 -39.49 -16.20 7.54
CA ARG A 312 -39.88 -17.59 7.33
C ARG A 312 -41.41 -17.75 7.35
N LEU A 313 -42.12 -17.03 8.22
CA LEU A 313 -43.58 -16.97 8.26
C LEU A 313 -44.17 -16.38 6.98
N GLN A 314 -43.61 -15.29 6.47
CA GLN A 314 -44.04 -14.66 5.21
C GLN A 314 -43.86 -15.61 4.02
N GLN A 315 -42.73 -16.31 3.93
CA GLN A 315 -42.52 -17.31 2.88
C GLN A 315 -43.50 -18.48 2.99
N LEU A 316 -43.80 -18.95 4.21
CA LEU A 316 -44.80 -20.00 4.43
C LEU A 316 -46.22 -19.52 4.09
N GLN A 317 -46.57 -18.27 4.40
CA GLN A 317 -47.83 -17.65 4.02
C GLN A 317 -47.99 -17.59 2.50
N GLN A 318 -47.01 -17.03 1.80
CA GLN A 318 -47.04 -16.97 0.33
C GLN A 318 -47.14 -18.37 -0.29
N ARG A 319 -46.46 -19.36 0.28
CA ARG A 319 -46.54 -20.74 -0.19
C ARG A 319 -47.92 -21.36 0.04
N LEU A 320 -48.56 -21.03 1.15
CA LEU A 320 -49.93 -21.47 1.45
C LEU A 320 -50.92 -20.85 0.46
N ASP A 321 -50.80 -19.55 0.16
CA ASP A 321 -51.64 -18.86 -0.82
C ASP A 321 -51.50 -19.46 -2.23
N GLU A 322 -50.27 -19.74 -2.68
CA GLU A 322 -50.00 -20.41 -3.96
C GLU A 322 -50.64 -21.81 -4.03
N LEU A 323 -50.49 -22.59 -2.97
CA LEU A 323 -51.04 -23.94 -2.89
C LEU A 323 -52.57 -23.92 -2.87
N GLU A 324 -53.17 -22.97 -2.16
CA GLU A 324 -54.61 -22.79 -2.12
C GLU A 324 -55.17 -22.41 -3.50
N SER A 325 -54.56 -21.43 -4.17
CA SER A 325 -54.96 -21.04 -5.52
C SER A 325 -54.85 -22.20 -6.52
N ARG A 326 -53.75 -22.97 -6.43
CA ARG A 326 -53.55 -24.15 -7.30
C ARG A 326 -54.57 -25.25 -7.01
N LEU A 327 -54.92 -25.49 -5.74
CA LEU A 327 -55.97 -26.44 -5.37
C LEU A 327 -57.32 -26.01 -5.96
N GLN A 328 -57.71 -24.75 -5.77
CA GLN A 328 -58.98 -24.23 -6.29
C GLN A 328 -59.05 -24.33 -7.83
N GLN A 329 -57.98 -23.98 -8.53
CA GLN A 329 -57.92 -24.07 -10.00
C GLN A 329 -58.03 -25.52 -10.48
N THR A 330 -57.28 -26.44 -9.87
CA THR A 330 -57.33 -27.87 -10.25
C THR A 330 -58.68 -28.51 -9.94
N GLN A 331 -59.30 -28.13 -8.83
CA GLN A 331 -60.64 -28.58 -8.46
C GLN A 331 -61.70 -28.07 -9.45
N ARG A 332 -61.66 -26.78 -9.81
CA ARG A 332 -62.54 -26.19 -10.83
C ARG A 332 -62.37 -26.88 -12.18
N ALA A 333 -61.13 -27.07 -12.64
CA ALA A 333 -60.84 -27.76 -13.90
C ALA A 333 -61.34 -29.22 -13.88
N ARG A 334 -61.21 -29.93 -12.75
CA ARG A 334 -61.75 -31.28 -12.58
C ARG A 334 -63.27 -31.30 -12.66
N HIS A 335 -63.96 -30.39 -11.98
CA HIS A 335 -65.41 -30.27 -12.04
C HIS A 335 -65.90 -29.97 -13.46
N GLN A 336 -65.23 -29.05 -14.17
CA GLN A 336 -65.55 -28.72 -15.57
C GLN A 336 -65.37 -29.93 -16.50
N ARG A 337 -64.25 -30.67 -16.37
CA ARG A 337 -64.02 -31.89 -17.18
C ARG A 337 -65.06 -32.97 -16.91
N LEU A 338 -65.45 -33.16 -15.65
CA LEU A 338 -66.50 -34.13 -15.30
C LEU A 338 -67.85 -33.69 -15.87
N ALA A 339 -68.22 -32.41 -15.76
CA ALA A 339 -69.45 -31.87 -16.32
C ALA A 339 -69.50 -32.03 -17.86
N GLN A 340 -68.42 -31.67 -18.57
CA GLN A 340 -68.30 -31.86 -20.01
C GLN A 340 -68.40 -33.35 -20.39
N ARG A 341 -67.76 -34.24 -19.63
CA ARG A 341 -67.85 -35.68 -19.88
C ARG A 341 -69.28 -36.19 -19.71
N THR A 342 -70.00 -35.73 -18.68
CA THR A 342 -71.40 -36.11 -18.47
C THR A 342 -72.32 -35.61 -19.57
N GLU A 343 -72.07 -34.39 -20.08
CA GLU A 343 -72.83 -33.80 -21.18
C GLU A 343 -72.62 -34.57 -22.49
N ILE A 344 -71.36 -34.89 -22.83
CA ILE A 344 -71.04 -35.70 -24.02
C ILE A 344 -71.67 -37.10 -23.93
N LEU A 345 -71.62 -37.75 -22.76
CA LEU A 345 -72.23 -39.06 -22.57
C LEU A 345 -73.75 -39.00 -22.69
N HIS A 346 -74.39 -37.97 -22.13
CA HIS A 346 -75.83 -37.72 -22.32
C HIS A 346 -76.19 -37.51 -23.78
N ALA A 347 -75.43 -36.68 -24.51
CA ALA A 347 -75.65 -36.44 -25.93
C ALA A 347 -75.53 -37.73 -26.76
N ARG A 348 -74.54 -38.57 -26.47
CA ARG A 348 -74.37 -39.89 -27.12
C ARG A 348 -75.55 -40.82 -26.82
N LEU A 349 -75.98 -40.90 -25.57
CA LEU A 349 -77.12 -41.72 -25.16
C LEU A 349 -78.40 -41.28 -25.90
N ASN A 350 -78.66 -39.97 -25.95
CA ASN A 350 -79.81 -39.41 -26.65
C ASN A 350 -79.76 -39.63 -28.17
N ALA A 351 -78.58 -39.55 -28.78
CA ALA A 351 -78.41 -39.83 -30.22
C ALA A 351 -78.62 -41.32 -30.57
N MET A 352 -78.36 -42.22 -29.61
CA MET A 352 -78.59 -43.65 -29.76
C MET A 352 -79.99 -44.09 -29.31
N ALA A 353 -80.79 -43.17 -28.75
CA ALA A 353 -82.11 -43.48 -28.25
C ALA A 353 -83.01 -44.03 -29.37
N PRO A 354 -83.69 -45.17 -29.16
CA PRO A 354 -84.57 -45.80 -30.15
C PRO A 354 -85.59 -44.81 -30.71
N ASN A 355 -86.16 -43.94 -29.86
CA ASN A 355 -87.16 -42.93 -30.25
C ASN A 355 -86.67 -41.97 -31.35
N ASN A 356 -85.37 -41.70 -31.43
CA ASN A 356 -84.80 -40.81 -32.45
C ASN A 356 -84.40 -41.56 -33.72
N ARG A 357 -84.01 -42.85 -33.61
CA ARG A 357 -83.59 -43.67 -34.75
C ARG A 357 -84.74 -44.38 -35.47
N LEU A 358 -85.77 -44.81 -34.74
CA LEU A 358 -86.90 -45.55 -35.30
C LEU A 358 -87.65 -44.78 -36.38
N PRO A 359 -88.01 -43.49 -36.21
CA PRO A 359 -88.73 -42.74 -37.22
C PRO A 359 -87.93 -42.60 -38.52
N LEU A 360 -86.62 -42.35 -38.42
CA LEU A 360 -85.74 -42.24 -39.57
C LEU A 360 -85.62 -43.57 -40.34
N LEU A 361 -85.52 -44.69 -39.61
CA LEU A 361 -85.46 -46.03 -40.22
C LEU A 361 -86.79 -46.42 -40.86
N ILE A 362 -87.93 -46.13 -40.22
CA ILE A 362 -89.27 -46.34 -40.76
C ILE A 362 -89.46 -45.51 -42.04
N MET A 363 -89.03 -44.25 -42.04
CA MET A 363 -89.09 -43.40 -43.22
C MET A 363 -88.24 -43.95 -44.37
N ARG A 364 -87.00 -44.38 -44.10
CA ARG A 364 -86.13 -45.03 -45.11
C ARG A 364 -86.73 -46.32 -45.66
N LEU A 365 -87.29 -47.15 -44.79
CA LEU A 365 -87.96 -48.39 -45.19
C LEU A 365 -89.14 -48.08 -46.12
N SER A 366 -90.02 -47.15 -45.73
CA SER A 366 -91.19 -46.77 -46.55
C SER A 366 -90.81 -46.15 -47.90
N GLN A 367 -89.69 -45.42 -48.00
CA GLN A 367 -89.17 -44.92 -49.27
C GLN A 367 -88.62 -46.06 -50.14
N ALA A 368 -87.84 -46.97 -49.55
CA ALA A 368 -87.29 -48.12 -50.26
C ALA A 368 -88.40 -49.03 -50.79
N THR A 369 -89.43 -49.32 -49.99
CA THR A 369 -90.58 -50.13 -50.38
C THR A 369 -91.37 -49.48 -51.53
N ARG A 370 -91.63 -48.16 -51.47
CA ARG A 370 -92.28 -47.43 -52.57
C ARG A 370 -91.44 -47.43 -53.85
N GLY A 371 -90.12 -47.26 -53.72
CA GLY A 371 -89.18 -47.37 -54.84
C GLY A 371 -89.25 -48.74 -55.50
N LEU A 372 -89.21 -49.81 -54.70
CA LEU A 372 -89.30 -51.19 -55.19
C LEU A 372 -90.60 -51.45 -55.98
N HIS A 373 -91.75 -51.05 -55.42
CA HIS A 373 -93.05 -51.22 -56.08
C HIS A 373 -93.14 -50.48 -57.42
N SER A 374 -92.68 -49.23 -57.48
CA SER A 374 -92.74 -48.46 -58.73
C SER A 374 -91.84 -49.04 -59.84
N VAL A 375 -90.64 -49.53 -59.48
CA VAL A 375 -89.72 -50.17 -60.44
C VAL A 375 -90.28 -51.49 -60.95
N THR A 376 -90.86 -52.31 -60.06
CA THR A 376 -91.47 -53.59 -60.44
C THR A 376 -92.67 -53.41 -61.35
N SER A 377 -93.61 -52.50 -61.03
CA SER A 377 -94.75 -52.18 -61.90
C SER A 377 -94.31 -51.73 -63.30
N ARG A 378 -93.31 -50.84 -63.37
CA ARG A 378 -92.79 -50.35 -64.66
C ARG A 378 -92.11 -51.44 -65.49
N GLN A 379 -91.48 -52.43 -64.87
CA GLN A 379 -90.91 -53.58 -65.59
C GLN A 379 -92.00 -54.48 -66.18
N ILE A 380 -93.07 -54.73 -65.42
CA ILE A 380 -94.21 -55.55 -65.87
C ILE A 380 -94.90 -54.87 -67.07
N GLU A 381 -95.16 -53.57 -67.00
CA GLU A 381 -95.74 -52.81 -68.11
C GLU A 381 -94.88 -52.89 -69.39
N LYS A 382 -93.56 -52.74 -69.27
CA LYS A 382 -92.63 -52.88 -70.40
C LYS A 382 -92.66 -54.28 -71.03
N ALA A 383 -92.75 -55.32 -70.19
CA ALA A 383 -92.84 -56.70 -70.66
C ALA A 383 -94.16 -56.95 -71.41
N GLN A 384 -95.28 -56.45 -70.88
CA GLN A 384 -96.59 -56.53 -71.53
C GLN A 384 -96.62 -55.79 -72.89
N GLY A 385 -96.05 -54.58 -72.94
CA GLY A 385 -95.96 -53.83 -74.19
C GLY A 385 -95.14 -54.54 -75.27
N ARG A 386 -94.01 -55.17 -74.89
CA ARG A 386 -93.23 -56.03 -75.82
C ARG A 386 -94.03 -57.21 -76.34
N LEU A 387 -94.77 -57.89 -75.47
CA LEU A 387 -95.60 -59.04 -75.87
C LEU A 387 -96.67 -58.62 -76.88
N GLN A 388 -97.38 -57.53 -76.63
CA GLN A 388 -98.40 -57.02 -77.56
C GLN A 388 -97.84 -56.68 -78.94
N SER A 389 -96.63 -56.09 -79.02
CA SER A 389 -96.02 -55.76 -80.32
C SER A 389 -95.66 -57.00 -81.13
N ILE A 390 -95.21 -58.07 -80.46
CA ILE A 390 -94.88 -59.35 -81.12
C ILE A 390 -96.15 -59.99 -81.69
N VAL A 391 -97.25 -60.01 -80.93
CA VAL A 391 -98.54 -60.55 -81.38
C VAL A 391 -99.04 -59.83 -82.63
N ARG A 392 -99.00 -58.49 -82.63
CA ARG A 392 -99.47 -57.68 -83.77
C ARG A 392 -98.68 -57.93 -85.05
N THR A 393 -97.36 -58.15 -84.94
CA THR A 393 -96.50 -58.48 -86.08
C THR A 393 -96.93 -59.82 -86.73
N LEU A 394 -97.29 -60.81 -85.90
CA LEU A 394 -97.69 -62.15 -86.34
C LEU A 394 -98.98 -62.14 -87.19
N GLU A 395 -99.95 -61.29 -86.84
CA GLU A 395 -101.24 -61.21 -87.53
C GLU A 395 -101.12 -60.65 -88.97
N THR A 396 -100.15 -59.77 -89.21
CA THR A 396 -100.00 -59.06 -90.49
C THR A 396 -99.52 -59.94 -91.66
N VAL A 397 -98.94 -61.11 -91.39
CA VAL A 397 -98.25 -61.94 -92.39
C VAL A 397 -99.05 -63.19 -92.80
N SER A 398 -100.32 -63.31 -92.37
CA SER A 398 -101.14 -64.51 -92.59
C SER A 398 -101.95 -64.48 -93.91
N PRO A 399 -101.86 -65.52 -94.79
CA PRO A 399 -102.60 -65.63 -96.05
C PRO A 399 -104.13 -65.63 -95.93
N LEU A 400 -104.68 -65.95 -94.75
CA LEU A 400 -106.11 -65.88 -94.44
C LEU A 400 -106.66 -64.45 -94.45
N ALA A 401 -105.82 -63.45 -94.14
CA ALA A 401 -106.24 -62.05 -94.13
C ALA A 401 -106.47 -61.48 -95.55
N THR A 402 -105.83 -62.06 -96.57
CA THR A 402 -105.96 -61.62 -97.97
C THR A 402 -107.32 -61.99 -98.57
N LEU A 403 -107.86 -63.17 -98.21
CA LEU A 403 -109.21 -63.60 -98.60
C LEU A 403 -110.30 -62.79 -97.87
N GLY A 404 -110.05 -62.39 -96.61
CA GLY A 404 -110.97 -61.56 -95.83
C GLY A 404 -111.18 -60.14 -96.37
N ARG A 405 -110.32 -59.67 -97.28
CA ARG A 405 -110.43 -58.34 -97.94
C ARG A 405 -111.37 -58.31 -99.15
N GLY A 406 -112.10 -59.40 -99.43
CA GLY A 406 -113.15 -59.43 -100.46
C GLY A 406 -112.69 -59.87 -101.86
N TYR A 407 -111.46 -60.36 -102.00
CA TYR A 407 -110.97 -60.93 -103.25
C TYR A 407 -111.44 -62.39 -103.41
N ALA A 408 -111.88 -62.74 -104.62
CA ALA A 408 -112.26 -64.10 -104.98
C ALA A 408 -111.20 -64.73 -105.88
N ILE A 409 -110.94 -66.02 -105.69
CA ILE A 409 -110.07 -66.81 -106.58
C ILE A 409 -110.96 -67.62 -107.52
N LEU A 410 -110.81 -67.42 -108.82
CA LEU A 410 -111.57 -68.12 -109.86
C LEU A 410 -110.89 -69.43 -110.24
N PHE A 411 -111.69 -70.47 -110.49
CA PHE A 411 -111.25 -71.81 -110.89
C PHE A 411 -112.03 -72.30 -112.12
N ASP A 412 -111.37 -73.07 -112.99
CA ASP A 412 -112.00 -73.77 -114.12
C ASP A 412 -112.73 -75.06 -113.68
N GLU A 413 -113.40 -75.74 -114.62
CA GLU A 413 -114.10 -77.01 -114.37
C GLU A 413 -113.18 -78.14 -113.89
N GLN A 414 -111.86 -78.01 -114.07
CA GLN A 414 -110.83 -78.97 -113.68
C GLN A 414 -110.13 -78.58 -112.35
N GLY A 415 -110.52 -77.46 -111.75
CA GLY A 415 -110.00 -76.96 -110.47
C GLY A 415 -108.72 -76.12 -110.55
N ARG A 416 -108.33 -75.61 -111.72
CA ARG A 416 -107.15 -74.73 -111.91
C ARG A 416 -107.53 -73.27 -111.80
N VAL A 417 -106.63 -72.44 -111.25
CA VAL A 417 -106.90 -71.00 -111.05
C VAL A 417 -106.93 -70.28 -112.39
N ILE A 418 -108.00 -69.53 -112.63
CA ILE A 418 -108.16 -68.66 -113.79
C ILE A 418 -107.62 -67.28 -113.44
N SER A 419 -106.63 -66.83 -114.20
CA SER A 419 -106.02 -65.51 -114.05
C SER A 419 -106.14 -64.64 -115.32
N ARG A 420 -106.60 -65.21 -116.43
CA ARG A 420 -106.77 -64.53 -117.73
C ARG A 420 -108.14 -64.85 -118.32
N SER A 421 -108.76 -63.87 -118.98
CA SER A 421 -110.12 -63.96 -119.52
C SER A 421 -110.27 -65.01 -120.64
N GLU A 422 -109.24 -65.19 -121.48
CA GLU A 422 -109.20 -66.17 -122.59
C GLU A 422 -109.45 -67.62 -122.15
N GLN A 423 -109.20 -67.91 -120.87
CA GLN A 423 -109.34 -69.24 -120.29
C GLN A 423 -110.79 -69.61 -119.95
N ALA A 424 -111.74 -68.68 -120.15
CA ALA A 424 -113.15 -68.89 -119.88
C ALA A 424 -114.01 -68.48 -121.10
N PRO A 425 -114.21 -69.36 -122.09
CA PRO A 425 -114.99 -69.06 -123.28
C PRO A 425 -116.46 -68.76 -122.96
N VAL A 426 -117.12 -67.98 -123.82
CA VAL A 426 -118.53 -67.58 -123.64
C VAL A 426 -119.43 -68.83 -123.57
N ALA A 427 -120.37 -68.80 -122.61
CA ALA A 427 -121.25 -69.89 -122.17
C ALA A 427 -120.61 -70.98 -121.28
N SER A 428 -119.33 -70.85 -120.89
CA SER A 428 -118.70 -71.77 -119.91
C SER A 428 -119.06 -71.46 -118.46
N THR A 429 -118.96 -72.47 -117.59
CA THR A 429 -119.20 -72.32 -116.14
C THR A 429 -117.87 -72.28 -115.38
N VAL A 430 -117.67 -71.28 -114.51
CA VAL A 430 -116.46 -71.08 -113.68
C VAL A 430 -116.82 -71.03 -112.20
N LYS A 431 -115.87 -71.37 -111.32
CA LYS A 431 -116.09 -71.47 -109.87
C LYS A 431 -115.28 -70.42 -109.09
N ALA A 432 -115.94 -69.55 -108.34
CA ALA A 432 -115.28 -68.55 -107.51
C ALA A 432 -115.20 -69.00 -106.04
N ARG A 433 -114.03 -68.89 -105.40
CA ARG A 433 -113.84 -69.11 -103.96
C ARG A 433 -113.64 -67.78 -103.22
N LEU A 434 -114.47 -67.56 -102.21
CA LEU A 434 -114.47 -66.38 -101.33
C LEU A 434 -113.91 -66.73 -99.94
N ALA A 435 -113.78 -65.73 -99.07
CA ALA A 435 -113.44 -65.91 -97.65
C ALA A 435 -114.32 -66.99 -96.97
N HIS A 436 -115.61 -67.00 -97.31
CA HIS A 436 -116.56 -68.03 -96.94
C HIS A 436 -117.42 -68.41 -98.15
N GLY A 437 -117.45 -69.69 -98.51
CA GLY A 437 -118.31 -70.22 -99.57
C GLY A 437 -117.66 -70.30 -100.96
N ARG A 438 -118.42 -70.89 -101.89
CA ARG A 438 -118.04 -71.05 -103.30
C ARG A 438 -119.26 -70.77 -104.18
N LEU A 439 -119.06 -70.01 -105.25
CA LEU A 439 -120.09 -69.66 -106.23
C LEU A 439 -119.77 -70.33 -107.57
N TYR A 440 -120.80 -70.71 -108.31
CA TYR A 440 -120.70 -71.17 -109.69
C TYR A 440 -121.30 -70.08 -110.58
N CYS A 441 -120.51 -69.59 -111.53
CA CYS A 441 -120.83 -68.45 -112.38
C CYS A 441 -120.77 -68.88 -113.84
N GLN A 442 -121.62 -68.32 -114.70
CA GLN A 442 -121.60 -68.58 -116.13
C GLN A 442 -121.09 -67.35 -116.88
N VAL A 443 -120.18 -67.55 -117.83
CA VAL A 443 -119.55 -66.45 -118.58
C VAL A 443 -120.47 -66.02 -119.71
N LEU A 444 -121.03 -64.81 -119.60
CA LEU A 444 -122.02 -64.28 -120.54
C LEU A 444 -121.39 -63.56 -121.74
N THR A 445 -120.29 -62.85 -121.52
CA THR A 445 -119.48 -62.21 -122.57
C THR A 445 -118.02 -62.22 -122.11
N SER A 446 -117.11 -62.32 -123.08
CA SER A 446 -115.66 -62.26 -122.85
C SER A 446 -115.09 -61.21 -123.80
N GLU A 447 -114.69 -60.08 -123.25
CA GLU A 447 -113.88 -59.07 -123.96
C GLU A 447 -112.43 -59.23 -123.50
N PRO A 448 -111.52 -59.68 -124.37
CA PRO A 448 -110.10 -59.64 -124.06
C PRO A 448 -109.60 -58.20 -124.17
N GLU A 449 -109.35 -57.55 -123.03
CA GLU A 449 -108.49 -56.37 -122.95
C GLU A 449 -107.03 -56.83 -122.95
N SER A 450 -106.23 -56.21 -123.82
CA SER A 450 -104.79 -56.47 -124.01
C SER A 450 -103.98 -56.51 -122.72
#